data_AF-A0AAV6BZT1-F1
#
_entry.id   AF-A0AAV6BZT1-F1
#
_cell.length_a   1.000
_cell.length_b   1.000
_cell.length_c   1.000
_cell.angle_alpha   90.00
_cell.angle_beta   90.00
_cell.angle_gamma   90.00
#
_symmetry.space_group_name_H-M   'P 1'
#
loop_
_entity.id
_entity.type
_entity.pdbx_description
1 polymer ?
#
loop_
_entity_poly.entity_id
_entity_poly.type
_entity_poly.pdbx_seq_one_letter_code
_entity_poly.pdbx_strand_id
1 'polypeptide(L)'
;MRRVPRVLVLSASSGAGHVRAGQALEKAFRARGGCQVEHIDALGYVSKLFQRIYDRMYIRMVRRAPEMMRVLYERTDRPWEHLRRRLALDRMNARPMIQLLRRVQPNLCVATHFLPAEIIAWLIAKGKLRARNAIVVTDFDVHAMWLCRTVDRYYVAIEEAAEYLAGIGVPRERVRVCG
;
A
#
# COMPACT_ATOMS: atom_id res chain seq x y z
N MET A 1 22.36 22.61 -8.54
CA MET A 1 21.75 21.53 -9.35
C MET A 1 20.49 21.04 -8.63
N ARG A 2 19.30 21.06 -9.26
CA ARG A 2 18.11 20.45 -8.65
C ARG A 2 18.30 18.93 -8.64
N ARG A 3 18.22 18.30 -7.46
CA ARG A 3 18.26 16.84 -7.33
C ARG A 3 17.08 16.25 -8.10
N VAL A 4 17.34 15.26 -8.97
CA VAL A 4 16.27 14.54 -9.68
C VAL A 4 15.38 13.86 -8.63
N PRO A 5 14.05 14.09 -8.64
CA PRO A 5 13.13 13.46 -7.69
C PRO A 5 13.21 11.94 -7.74
N ARG A 6 13.18 11.29 -6.57
CA ARG A 6 13.14 9.84 -6.45
C ARG A 6 11.73 9.36 -6.10
N VAL A 7 11.22 8.40 -6.86
CA VAL A 7 9.93 7.76 -6.69
C VAL A 7 10.15 6.29 -6.33
N LEU A 8 9.56 5.83 -5.23
CA LEU A 8 9.48 4.41 -4.92
C LEU A 8 8.06 3.92 -5.13
N VAL A 9 7.90 2.91 -5.97
CA VAL A 9 6.64 2.17 -6.12
C VAL A 9 6.75 0.90 -5.30
N LEU A 10 5.82 0.66 -4.38
CA LEU A 10 5.84 -0.50 -3.49
C LEU A 10 4.60 -1.36 -3.68
N SER A 11 4.79 -2.59 -4.15
CA SER A 11 3.75 -3.61 -4.26
C SER A 11 3.95 -4.72 -3.23
N ALA A 12 3.10 -5.74 -3.28
CA ALA A 12 3.32 -7.01 -2.59
C ALA A 12 3.00 -8.16 -3.54
N SER A 13 3.82 -9.20 -3.56
CA SER A 13 3.58 -10.41 -4.37
C SER A 13 2.43 -11.32 -3.89
N SER A 14 1.40 -10.76 -3.24
CA SER A 14 0.19 -11.42 -2.70
C SER A 14 -0.77 -12.02 -3.73
N GLY A 15 -0.44 -11.90 -5.01
CA GLY A 15 -1.36 -12.02 -6.13
C GLY A 15 -0.85 -11.14 -7.29
N ALA A 16 -1.26 -11.44 -8.52
CA ALA A 16 -0.67 -10.78 -9.69
C ALA A 16 -1.04 -9.28 -9.81
N GLY A 17 -2.15 -8.84 -9.21
CA GLY A 17 -2.69 -7.49 -9.37
C GLY A 17 -1.77 -6.38 -8.86
N HIS A 18 -1.35 -6.44 -7.60
CA HIS A 18 -0.52 -5.40 -6.97
C HIS A 18 0.82 -5.21 -7.68
N VAL A 19 1.47 -6.31 -8.09
CA VAL A 19 2.75 -6.29 -8.80
C VAL A 19 2.58 -5.71 -10.20
N ARG A 20 1.55 -6.14 -10.94
CA ARG A 20 1.26 -5.59 -12.29
C ARG A 20 0.95 -4.10 -12.25
N ALA A 21 0.17 -3.65 -11.27
CA ALA A 21 -0.09 -2.23 -11.06
C ALA A 21 1.23 -1.46 -10.79
N GLY A 22 2.11 -2.03 -9.95
CA GLY A 22 3.42 -1.45 -9.65
C GLY A 22 4.31 -1.33 -10.90
N GLN A 23 4.38 -2.38 -11.71
CA GLN A 23 5.13 -2.40 -12.97
C GLN A 23 4.58 -1.38 -13.99
N ALA A 24 3.26 -1.25 -14.08
CA ALA A 24 2.62 -0.28 -14.95
C ALA A 24 2.96 1.16 -14.55
N LEU A 25 2.93 1.47 -13.24
CA LEU A 25 3.33 2.77 -12.71
C LEU A 25 4.81 3.06 -12.97
N GLU A 26 5.69 2.09 -12.73
CA GLU A 26 7.12 2.24 -13.01
C GLU A 26 7.38 2.56 -14.49
N LYS A 27 6.74 1.80 -15.40
CA LYS A 27 6.83 2.04 -16.85
C LYS A 27 6.35 3.45 -17.20
N ALA A 28 5.23 3.90 -16.64
CA ALA A 28 4.69 5.23 -16.88
C ALA A 28 5.62 6.36 -16.38
N PHE A 29 6.20 6.22 -15.18
CA PHE A 29 7.17 7.18 -14.65
C PHE A 29 8.45 7.23 -15.50
N ARG A 30 8.97 6.07 -15.93
CA ARG A 30 10.15 6.01 -16.82
C ARG A 30 9.86 6.69 -18.16
N ALA A 31 8.69 6.44 -18.76
CA ALA A 31 8.29 7.05 -20.03
C ALA A 31 8.12 8.57 -19.93
N ARG A 32 7.57 9.08 -18.82
CA ARG A 32 7.43 10.52 -18.58
C ARG A 32 8.77 11.22 -18.36
N GLY A 33 9.74 10.53 -17.77
CA GLY A 33 11.04 11.10 -17.41
C GLY A 33 10.96 12.13 -16.26
N GLY A 34 12.09 12.77 -15.97
CA GLY A 34 12.19 13.81 -14.93
C GLY A 34 12.20 13.30 -13.49
N CYS A 35 12.23 11.98 -13.27
CA CYS A 35 12.42 11.35 -11.96
C CYS A 35 13.21 10.04 -12.08
N GLN A 36 13.81 9.60 -10.97
CA GLN A 36 14.33 8.25 -10.81
C GLN A 36 13.23 7.41 -10.16
N VAL A 37 12.76 6.36 -10.84
CA VAL A 37 11.73 5.46 -10.31
C VAL A 37 12.29 4.05 -10.12
N GLU A 38 11.90 3.43 -9.02
CA GLU A 38 12.23 2.04 -8.68
C GLU A 38 10.98 1.34 -8.13
N HIS A 39 10.67 0.17 -8.69
CA HIS A 39 9.60 -0.71 -8.20
C HIS A 39 10.17 -1.78 -7.24
N ILE A 40 9.58 -1.88 -6.06
CA ILE A 40 10.00 -2.78 -4.99
C ILE A 40 8.84 -3.67 -4.56
N ASP A 41 9.09 -4.97 -4.44
CA ASP A 41 8.20 -5.90 -3.75
C ASP A 41 8.44 -5.83 -2.23
N ALA A 42 7.47 -5.29 -1.50
CA ALA A 42 7.54 -5.14 -0.05
C ALA A 42 7.65 -6.48 0.69
N LEU A 43 7.14 -7.58 0.13
CA LEU A 43 7.26 -8.91 0.74
C LEU A 43 8.70 -9.44 0.73
N GLY A 44 9.58 -8.90 -0.13
CA GLY A 44 11.02 -9.15 -0.05
C GLY A 44 11.70 -8.52 1.17
N TYR A 45 11.01 -7.59 1.85
CA TYR A 45 11.52 -6.79 2.97
C TYR A 45 10.78 -7.03 4.28
N VAL A 46 10.03 -8.14 4.37
CA VAL A 46 9.43 -8.62 5.62
C VAL A 46 10.19 -9.82 6.18
N SER A 47 9.85 -10.26 7.40
CA SER A 47 10.45 -11.45 8.00
C SER A 47 10.16 -12.70 7.13
N LYS A 48 11.13 -13.61 7.00
CA LYS A 48 10.95 -14.86 6.24
C LYS A 48 9.75 -15.69 6.74
N LEU A 49 9.46 -15.64 8.04
CA LEU A 49 8.30 -16.31 8.62
C LEU A 49 7.00 -15.66 8.13
N PHE A 50 6.91 -14.33 8.19
CA PHE A 50 5.74 -13.60 7.69
C PHE A 50 5.53 -13.83 6.20
N GLN A 51 6.60 -13.74 5.40
CA GLN A 51 6.56 -14.02 3.97
C GLN A 51 6.00 -15.43 3.70
N ARG A 52 6.48 -16.46 4.41
CA ARG A 52 5.94 -17.83 4.26
C ARG A 52 4.49 -17.96 4.68
N ILE A 53 4.07 -17.32 5.78
CA ILE A 53 2.66 -17.34 6.24
C ILE A 53 1.79 -16.67 5.19
N TYR A 54 2.22 -15.51 4.72
CA TYR A 54 1.53 -14.74 3.70
C TYR A 54 1.42 -15.54 2.39
N ASP A 55 2.52 -16.04 1.83
CA ASP A 55 2.49 -16.79 0.58
C ASP A 55 1.76 -18.14 0.69
N ARG A 56 1.97 -18.89 1.78
CA ARG A 56 1.43 -20.27 1.89
C ARG A 56 0.05 -20.34 2.52
N MET A 57 -0.26 -19.54 3.53
CA MET A 57 -1.55 -19.63 4.22
C MET A 57 -2.60 -18.77 3.55
N TYR A 58 -2.30 -17.51 3.21
CA TYR A 58 -3.28 -16.62 2.59
C TYR A 58 -3.69 -17.14 1.20
N ILE A 59 -2.73 -17.40 0.30
CA ILE A 59 -3.04 -17.89 -1.06
C ILE A 59 -3.76 -19.25 -1.00
N ARG A 60 -3.39 -20.13 -0.07
CA ARG A 60 -4.05 -21.42 0.09
C ARG A 60 -5.47 -21.28 0.64
N MET A 61 -5.72 -20.35 1.55
CA MET A 61 -7.04 -20.06 2.09
C MET A 61 -7.96 -19.48 1.02
N VAL A 62 -7.48 -18.50 0.26
CA VAL A 62 -8.22 -17.94 -0.90
C VAL A 62 -8.61 -19.04 -1.90
N ARG A 63 -7.71 -20.00 -2.16
CA ARG A 63 -7.96 -21.08 -3.14
C ARG A 63 -8.79 -22.24 -2.62
N ARG A 64 -8.69 -22.59 -1.34
CA ARG A 64 -9.23 -23.86 -0.79
C ARG A 64 -10.31 -23.69 0.27
N ALA A 65 -10.48 -22.49 0.82
CA ALA A 65 -11.45 -22.19 1.86
C ALA A 65 -12.09 -20.80 1.64
N PRO A 66 -12.79 -20.57 0.52
CA PRO A 66 -13.36 -19.27 0.16
C PRO A 66 -14.33 -18.75 1.23
N GLU A 67 -15.13 -19.60 1.87
CA GLU A 67 -16.01 -19.20 2.97
C GLU A 67 -15.26 -18.68 4.19
N MET A 68 -14.15 -19.33 4.56
CA MET A 68 -13.30 -18.85 5.66
C MET A 68 -12.65 -17.51 5.30
N MET A 69 -12.24 -17.35 4.05
CA MET A 69 -11.69 -16.09 3.56
C MET A 69 -12.75 -14.97 3.58
N ARG A 70 -13.98 -15.25 3.16
CA ARG A 70 -15.10 -14.30 3.22
C ARG A 70 -15.38 -13.85 4.66
N VAL A 71 -15.50 -14.80 5.59
CA VAL A 71 -15.70 -14.48 7.02
C VAL A 71 -14.55 -13.65 7.59
N LEU A 72 -13.30 -13.97 7.22
CA LEU A 72 -12.15 -13.18 7.64
C LEU A 72 -12.22 -11.77 7.08
N TYR A 73 -12.49 -11.63 5.77
CA TYR A 73 -12.61 -10.37 5.06
C TYR A 73 -13.66 -9.48 5.71
N GLU A 74 -14.91 -9.96 5.86
CA GLU A 74 -16.01 -9.24 6.50
C GLU A 74 -15.69 -8.83 7.95
N ARG A 75 -15.02 -9.70 8.72
CA ARG A 75 -14.63 -9.36 10.10
C ARG A 75 -13.52 -8.32 10.17
N THR A 76 -12.61 -8.31 9.20
CA THR A 76 -11.50 -7.35 9.18
C THR A 76 -11.86 -6.03 8.53
N ASP A 77 -12.97 -5.97 7.80
CA ASP A 77 -13.49 -4.77 7.15
C ASP A 77 -14.22 -3.84 8.14
N ARG A 78 -13.47 -3.37 9.13
CA ARG A 78 -13.92 -2.42 10.15
C ARG A 78 -13.14 -1.11 9.98
N PRO A 79 -13.73 -0.10 9.31
CA PRO A 79 -13.06 1.18 9.07
C PRO A 79 -12.54 1.80 10.36
N TRP A 80 -11.30 2.28 10.33
CA TRP A 80 -10.60 2.93 11.45
C TRP A 80 -10.37 2.09 12.71
N GLU A 81 -10.98 0.91 12.81
CA GLU A 81 -10.76 -0.04 13.88
C GLU A 81 -9.43 -0.78 13.69
N HIS A 82 -8.80 -1.14 14.81
CA HIS A 82 -7.62 -2.02 14.88
C HIS A 82 -6.35 -1.53 14.17
N LEU A 83 -6.35 -0.34 13.55
CA LEU A 83 -5.18 0.29 12.90
C LEU A 83 -3.90 0.15 13.72
N ARG A 84 -3.97 0.48 15.02
CA ARG A 84 -2.78 0.39 15.91
C ARG A 84 -2.22 -1.02 16.05
N ARG A 85 -3.08 -2.04 16.10
CA ARG A 85 -2.68 -3.45 16.24
C ARG A 85 -2.09 -3.97 14.93
N ARG A 86 -2.74 -3.67 13.79
CA ARG A 86 -2.23 -4.00 12.45
C ARG A 86 -0.86 -3.39 12.21
N LEU A 87 -0.74 -2.08 12.39
CA LEU A 87 0.53 -1.37 12.31
C LEU A 87 1.62 -1.94 13.22
N ALA A 88 1.28 -2.40 14.43
CA ALA A 88 2.26 -3.01 15.33
C ALA A 88 2.82 -4.32 14.75
N LEU A 89 1.95 -5.19 14.23
CA LEU A 89 2.34 -6.44 13.57
C LEU A 89 3.15 -6.17 12.30
N ASP A 90 2.71 -5.23 11.47
CA ASP A 90 3.39 -4.86 10.22
C ASP A 90 4.78 -4.30 10.51
N ARG A 91 4.94 -3.44 11.52
CA ARG A 91 6.24 -2.90 11.94
C ARG A 91 7.20 -3.96 12.46
N MET A 92 6.69 -4.96 13.18
CA MET A 92 7.52 -6.07 13.65
C MET A 92 8.09 -6.86 12.48
N ASN A 93 7.28 -7.06 11.44
CA ASN A 93 7.65 -7.88 10.30
C ASN A 93 8.44 -7.12 9.23
N ALA A 94 8.22 -5.82 9.04
CA ALA A 94 8.78 -5.03 7.95
C ALA A 94 9.96 -4.12 8.37
N ARG A 95 10.73 -4.52 9.39
CA ARG A 95 11.93 -3.78 9.82
C ARG A 95 12.90 -3.48 8.67
N PRO A 96 13.23 -4.43 7.76
CA PRO A 96 14.09 -4.15 6.61
C PRO A 96 13.50 -3.06 5.70
N MET A 97 12.19 -3.09 5.45
CA MET A 97 11.53 -2.06 4.63
C MET A 97 11.59 -0.68 5.29
N ILE A 98 11.39 -0.62 6.61
CA ILE A 98 11.51 0.62 7.38
C ILE A 98 12.93 1.19 7.26
N GLN A 99 13.96 0.35 7.36
CA GLN A 99 15.36 0.77 7.21
C GLN A 99 15.64 1.26 5.79
N LEU A 100 15.14 0.55 4.77
CA LEU A 100 15.25 0.95 3.37
C LEU A 100 14.63 2.34 3.14
N LEU A 101 13.37 2.55 3.52
CA LEU A 101 12.67 3.83 3.34
C LEU A 101 13.38 4.97 4.06
N ARG A 102 13.90 4.72 5.28
CA ARG A 102 14.66 5.72 6.04
C ARG A 102 16.00 6.06 5.39
N ARG A 103 16.67 5.10 4.76
CA ARG A 103 17.94 5.29 4.06
C ARG A 103 17.75 6.01 2.72
N VAL A 104 16.74 5.59 1.94
CA VAL A 104 16.51 6.11 0.59
C VAL A 104 15.92 7.52 0.60
N GLN A 105 15.04 7.84 1.57
CA GLN A 105 14.31 9.11 1.64
C GLN A 105 13.72 9.55 0.27
N PRO A 106 12.85 8.74 -0.36
CA PRO A 106 12.22 9.13 -1.62
C PRO A 106 11.42 10.43 -1.48
N ASN A 107 11.21 11.12 -2.60
CA ASN A 107 10.35 12.29 -2.68
C ASN A 107 8.86 11.89 -2.76
N LEU A 108 8.58 10.74 -3.37
CA LEU A 108 7.25 10.18 -3.52
C LEU A 108 7.30 8.67 -3.28
N CYS A 109 6.39 8.18 -2.45
CA CYS A 109 6.06 6.77 -2.36
C CYS A 109 4.68 6.53 -3.01
N VAL A 110 4.58 5.48 -3.83
CA VAL A 110 3.31 5.01 -4.40
C VAL A 110 3.10 3.56 -3.98
N ALA A 111 2.10 3.29 -3.15
CA ALA A 111 1.80 1.94 -2.70
C ALA A 111 0.64 1.34 -3.51
N THR A 112 0.85 0.15 -4.07
CA THR A 112 -0.19 -0.65 -4.74
C THR A 112 -0.67 -1.81 -3.87
N HIS A 113 -0.36 -1.77 -2.57
CA HIS A 113 -0.79 -2.73 -1.56
C HIS A 113 -0.88 -2.06 -0.19
N PHE A 114 -1.80 -2.51 0.67
CA PHE A 114 -2.06 -1.91 1.99
C PHE A 114 -0.86 -2.00 2.97
N LEU A 115 -0.11 -3.11 2.97
CA LEU A 115 1.03 -3.30 3.89
C LEU A 115 2.11 -2.21 3.76
N PRO A 116 2.68 -1.93 2.56
CA PRO A 116 3.62 -0.83 2.43
C PRO A 116 2.95 0.54 2.68
N ALA A 117 1.68 0.71 2.29
CA ALA A 117 0.95 1.95 2.50
C ALA A 117 0.89 2.36 3.99
N GLU A 118 0.52 1.42 4.88
CA GLU A 118 0.40 1.70 6.32
C GLU A 118 1.77 2.06 6.94
N ILE A 119 2.84 1.38 6.53
CA ILE A 119 4.20 1.64 7.04
C ILE A 119 4.74 3.00 6.55
N ILE A 120 4.49 3.36 5.30
CA ILE A 120 4.87 4.67 4.75
C ILE A 120 4.11 5.78 5.49
N ALA A 121 2.80 5.63 5.62
CA ALA A 121 1.95 6.58 6.34
C ALA A 121 2.45 6.79 7.78
N TRP A 122 2.76 5.70 8.48
CA TRP A 122 3.32 5.77 9.84
C TRP A 122 4.68 6.47 9.90
N LEU A 123 5.59 6.19 8.97
CA LEU A 123 6.90 6.83 8.94
C LEU A 123 6.80 8.34 8.72
N ILE A 124 5.88 8.78 7.84
CA ILE A 124 5.60 10.19 7.59
C ILE A 124 4.99 10.84 8.84
N ALA A 125 3.99 10.20 9.44
CA ALA A 125 3.35 10.67 10.68
C ALA A 125 4.34 10.83 11.85
N LYS A 126 5.42 10.05 11.86
CA LYS A 126 6.51 10.15 12.86
C LYS A 126 7.65 11.08 12.46
N GLY A 127 7.55 11.79 11.34
CA GLY A 127 8.60 12.67 10.82
C GLY A 127 9.88 11.94 10.39
N LYS A 128 9.82 10.61 10.22
CA LYS A 128 10.97 9.77 9.84
C LYS A 128 11.13 9.63 8.32
N LEU A 129 10.13 10.06 7.57
CA LEU A 129 10.10 10.09 6.12
C LEU A 129 9.44 11.40 5.68
N ARG A 130 10.06 12.13 4.74
CA ARG A 130 9.55 13.41 4.22
C ARG A 130 8.88 13.28 2.83
N ALA A 131 8.59 12.04 2.42
CA ALA A 131 8.00 11.73 1.14
C ALA A 131 6.53 12.18 1.08
N ARG A 132 6.06 12.49 -0.13
CA ARG A 132 4.63 12.42 -0.45
C ARG A 132 4.19 10.96 -0.50
N ASN A 133 2.94 10.69 -0.12
CA ASN A 133 2.36 9.34 -0.07
C ASN A 133 1.11 9.25 -0.95
N ALA A 134 1.17 8.40 -1.97
CA ALA A 134 0.04 8.04 -2.80
C ALA A 134 -0.29 6.55 -2.64
N ILE A 135 -1.58 6.23 -2.63
CA ILE A 135 -2.10 4.87 -2.56
C ILE A 135 -2.91 4.62 -3.81
N VAL A 136 -2.62 3.53 -4.51
CA VAL A 136 -3.42 3.04 -5.64
C VAL A 136 -4.15 1.80 -5.17
N VAL A 137 -5.46 1.92 -4.98
CA VAL A 137 -6.32 0.79 -4.59
C VAL A 137 -6.48 -0.09 -5.81
N THR A 138 -6.08 -1.35 -5.67
CA THR A 138 -6.12 -2.35 -6.75
C THR A 138 -7.30 -3.30 -6.64
N ASP A 139 -8.12 -3.11 -5.61
CA ASP A 139 -9.24 -3.96 -5.26
C ASP A 139 -10.52 -3.29 -5.78
N PHE A 140 -11.53 -4.08 -6.15
CA PHE A 140 -12.82 -3.52 -6.61
C PHE A 140 -13.52 -2.74 -5.49
N ASP A 141 -13.49 -3.28 -4.27
CA ASP A 141 -13.98 -2.62 -3.06
C ASP A 141 -12.82 -2.10 -2.20
N VAL A 142 -13.02 -0.96 -1.54
CA VAL A 142 -12.01 -0.36 -0.68
C VAL A 142 -12.08 -0.94 0.73
N HIS A 143 -11.44 -2.09 0.93
CA HIS A 143 -11.35 -2.71 2.26
C HIS A 143 -10.65 -1.80 3.29
N ALA A 144 -11.06 -1.88 4.56
CA ALA A 144 -10.54 -1.09 5.69
C ALA A 144 -9.01 -1.15 5.89
N MET A 145 -8.32 -2.14 5.30
CA MET A 145 -6.86 -2.25 5.30
C MET A 145 -6.18 -1.14 4.49
N TRP A 146 -6.85 -0.58 3.48
CA TRP A 146 -6.32 0.51 2.67
C TRP A 146 -6.31 1.86 3.41
N LEU A 147 -7.00 1.96 4.55
CA LEU A 147 -7.20 3.21 5.27
C LEU A 147 -5.93 3.61 6.03
N CYS A 148 -5.38 4.75 5.64
CA CYS A 148 -4.19 5.34 6.22
C CYS A 148 -4.49 6.76 6.71
N ARG A 149 -4.07 7.09 7.93
CA ARG A 149 -4.25 8.45 8.48
C ARG A 149 -3.39 9.51 7.77
N THR A 150 -2.33 9.09 7.09
CA THR A 150 -1.36 10.00 6.48
C THR A 150 -1.16 9.61 5.02
N VAL A 151 -1.90 10.28 4.16
CA VAL A 151 -1.98 10.02 2.72
C VAL A 151 -2.29 11.34 2.02
N ASP A 152 -1.50 11.66 0.99
CA ASP A 152 -1.71 12.84 0.16
C ASP A 152 -2.78 12.55 -0.91
N ARG A 153 -2.80 11.32 -1.44
CA ARG A 153 -3.76 10.94 -2.47
C ARG A 153 -4.10 9.45 -2.48
N TYR A 154 -5.37 9.15 -2.66
CA TYR A 154 -5.89 7.86 -3.11
C TYR A 154 -6.22 7.92 -4.61
N TYR A 155 -5.85 6.86 -5.31
CA TYR A 155 -6.30 6.57 -6.66
C TYR A 155 -7.15 5.31 -6.61
N VAL A 156 -8.38 5.41 -7.12
CA VAL A 156 -9.37 4.32 -7.14
C VAL A 156 -9.87 4.12 -8.57
N ALA A 157 -10.39 2.93 -8.86
CA ALA A 157 -10.87 2.58 -10.19
C ALA A 157 -12.21 3.26 -10.52
N ILE A 158 -13.16 3.18 -9.60
CA ILE A 158 -14.56 3.57 -9.81
C ILE A 158 -15.02 4.69 -8.85
N GLU A 159 -16.11 5.37 -9.18
CA GLU A 159 -16.62 6.51 -8.39
C GLU A 159 -17.22 6.03 -7.06
N GLU A 160 -17.85 4.87 -7.04
CA GLU A 160 -18.42 4.24 -5.84
C GLU A 160 -17.37 4.05 -4.74
N ALA A 161 -16.14 3.67 -5.12
CA ALA A 161 -15.01 3.57 -4.21
C ALA A 161 -14.59 4.95 -3.65
N ALA A 162 -14.70 6.01 -4.46
CA ALA A 162 -14.41 7.37 -4.02
C ALA A 162 -15.48 7.91 -3.06
N GLU A 163 -16.75 7.64 -3.36
CA GLU A 163 -17.88 7.97 -2.49
C GLU A 163 -17.81 7.21 -1.17
N TYR A 164 -17.50 5.92 -1.19
CA TYR A 164 -17.28 5.13 0.02
C TYR A 164 -16.18 5.74 0.90
N LEU A 165 -15.00 6.02 0.32
CA LEU A 165 -13.89 6.65 1.03
C LEU A 165 -14.30 7.99 1.65
N ALA A 166 -15.06 8.81 0.91
CA ALA A 166 -15.59 10.08 1.40
C ALA A 166 -16.57 9.88 2.57
N GLY A 167 -17.49 8.92 2.44
CA GLY A 167 -18.50 8.59 3.45
C GLY A 167 -17.89 8.11 4.78
N ILE A 168 -16.72 7.47 4.74
CA ILE A 168 -15.99 7.07 5.95
C ILE A 168 -14.96 8.10 6.44
N GLY A 169 -14.94 9.31 5.88
CA GLY A 169 -14.17 10.45 6.39
C GLY A 169 -12.81 10.71 5.73
N VAL A 170 -12.51 10.10 4.57
CA VAL A 170 -11.38 10.52 3.74
C VAL A 170 -11.78 11.75 2.93
N PRO A 171 -11.04 12.88 3.00
CA PRO A 171 -11.41 14.08 2.25
C PRO A 171 -11.45 13.82 0.74
N ARG A 172 -12.57 14.19 0.08
CA ARG A 172 -12.85 13.86 -1.33
C ARG A 172 -11.78 14.42 -2.28
N GLU A 173 -11.16 15.55 -1.95
CA GLU A 173 -10.07 16.18 -2.72
C GLU A 173 -8.78 15.34 -2.74
N ARG A 174 -8.63 14.44 -1.77
CA ARG A 174 -7.53 13.46 -1.73
C ARG A 174 -7.84 12.22 -2.55
N VAL A 175 -9.07 12.04 -3.05
CA VAL A 175 -9.44 10.86 -3.84
C VAL A 175 -9.56 11.22 -5.32
N ARG A 176 -8.95 10.42 -6.18
CA ARG A 176 -9.01 10.57 -7.64
C ARG A 176 -9.44 9.26 -8.27
N VAL A 177 -10.47 9.31 -9.11
CA VAL A 177 -10.91 8.19 -9.93
C VAL A 177 -10.07 8.15 -11.21
N CYS A 178 -9.55 6.98 -11.56
CA CYS A 178 -8.60 6.79 -12.66
C CYS A 178 -8.92 5.63 -13.61
N GLY A 179 -10.00 4.87 -13.37
CA GLY A 179 -10.45 3.78 -14.25
C GLY A 179 -10.42 2.41 -13.59
#